data_AF-A0A329MXG7-F1
#
_entry.id   AF-A0A329MXG7-F1
#
_cell.length_a   1.000
_cell.length_b   1.000
_cell.length_c   1.000
_cell.angle_alpha   90.00
_cell.angle_beta   90.00
_cell.angle_gamma   90.00
#
_symmetry.space_group_name_H-M   'P 1'
#
loop_
_entity.id
_entity.type
_entity.pdbx_description
1 polymer ?
#
loop_
_entity_poly.entity_id
_entity_poly.type
_entity_poly.pdbx_seq_one_letter_code
_entity_poly.pdbx_strand_id
1 'polypeptide(L)'
;MLDFDIEVVGGIVIASIIIILGFLGARYGNNKHYEAKLTFDQMKDYFLKKHDCKDCNTKLKRITKKEYLGEGWTRMMGNFSYSKKYRVTYYLKCPVCNRLYTSEDY
;
A
#
# COMPACT_ATOMS: atom_id res chain seq x y z
N MET A 1 4.95 -44.20 6.66
CA MET A 1 6.08 -43.63 5.89
C MET A 1 5.51 -42.92 4.65
N LEU A 2 4.59 -41.97 4.85
CA LEU A 2 3.93 -41.20 3.78
C LEU A 2 3.65 -39.73 4.18
N ASP A 3 3.73 -39.39 5.47
CA ASP A 3 3.57 -37.99 5.94
C ASP A 3 4.82 -37.11 5.74
N PHE A 4 6.01 -37.71 5.63
CA PHE A 4 7.27 -36.96 5.55
C PHE A 4 7.48 -36.26 4.19
N ASP A 5 6.90 -36.81 3.11
CA ASP A 5 7.04 -36.25 1.77
C ASP A 5 6.17 -35.01 1.54
N ILE A 6 5.00 -34.93 2.20
CA ILE A 6 4.06 -33.81 2.01
C ILE A 6 4.58 -32.52 2.63
N GLU A 7 5.20 -32.58 3.82
CA GLU A 7 5.78 -31.39 4.47
C GLU A 7 7.00 -30.85 3.70
N VAL A 8 7.85 -31.76 3.19
CA VAL A 8 9.05 -31.38 2.43
C VAL A 8 8.66 -30.81 1.06
N VAL A 9 7.73 -31.44 0.35
CA VAL A 9 7.22 -30.95 -0.94
C VAL A 9 6.49 -29.61 -0.76
N GLY A 10 5.66 -29.49 0.29
CA GLY A 10 5.01 -28.23 0.63
C GLY A 10 6.00 -27.09 0.90
N GLY A 11 7.07 -27.37 1.64
CA GLY A 11 8.14 -26.41 1.92
C GLY A 11 8.85 -25.91 0.67
N ILE A 12 9.16 -26.81 -0.28
CA ILE A 12 9.83 -26.48 -1.56
C ILE A 12 8.93 -25.60 -2.43
N VAL A 13 7.62 -25.90 -2.47
CA VAL A 13 6.64 -25.10 -3.23
C VAL A 13 6.52 -23.68 -2.65
N ILE A 14 6.48 -23.54 -1.32
CA ILE A 14 6.40 -22.22 -0.68
C ILE A 14 7.68 -21.41 -0.93
N ALA A 15 8.85 -22.03 -0.78
CA ALA A 15 10.14 -21.35 -1.01
C ALA A 15 10.29 -20.86 -2.45
N SER A 16 9.87 -21.66 -3.43
CA SER A 16 9.91 -21.29 -4.85
C SER A 16 8.96 -20.13 -5.18
N ILE A 17 7.77 -20.08 -4.59
CA ILE A 17 6.84 -18.95 -4.74
C ILE A 17 7.46 -17.66 -4.20
N ILE A 18 8.11 -17.70 -3.04
CA ILE A 18 8.75 -16.52 -2.43
C ILE A 18 9.87 -15.99 -3.34
N ILE A 19 10.70 -16.88 -3.90
CA ILE A 19 11.79 -16.50 -4.82
C ILE A 19 11.23 -15.85 -6.08
N ILE A 20 10.18 -16.43 -6.68
CA ILE A 20 9.54 -15.90 -7.89
C ILE A 20 8.92 -14.52 -7.63
N LEU A 21 8.21 -14.35 -6.51
CA LEU A 21 7.63 -13.06 -6.13
C LEU A 21 8.70 -12.00 -5.88
N GLY A 22 9.81 -12.36 -5.22
CA GLY A 22 10.96 -11.47 -5.03
C GLY A 22 11.59 -11.05 -6.36
N PHE A 23 11.79 -12.00 -7.27
CA PHE A 23 12.35 -11.74 -8.60
C PHE A 23 11.44 -10.87 -9.47
N LEU A 24 10.13 -11.14 -9.46
CA LEU A 24 9.14 -10.33 -10.17
C LEU A 24 9.02 -8.92 -9.57
N GLY A 25 9.04 -8.79 -8.24
CA GLY A 25 9.05 -7.49 -7.56
C GLY A 25 10.26 -6.64 -7.91
N ALA A 26 11.45 -7.25 -8.00
CA ALA A 26 12.68 -6.58 -8.41
C ALA A 26 12.65 -6.14 -9.88
N ARG A 27 12.08 -6.96 -10.78
CA ARG A 27 12.06 -6.67 -12.23
C ARG A 27 10.95 -5.73 -12.68
N TYR A 28 9.80 -5.75 -11.99
CA TYR A 28 8.62 -4.93 -12.31
C TYR A 28 8.44 -3.75 -11.34
N GLY A 29 9.51 -3.32 -10.68
CA GLY A 29 9.56 -2.09 -9.89
C GLY A 29 9.21 -0.88 -10.76
N ASN A 30 7.94 -0.51 -10.74
CA ASN A 30 7.38 0.58 -11.53
C ASN A 30 7.98 1.91 -11.02
N ASN A 31 8.64 2.69 -11.89
CA ASN A 31 9.30 3.98 -11.59
C ASN A 31 8.31 5.11 -11.23
N LYS A 32 7.18 4.79 -10.60
CA LYS A 32 6.19 5.75 -10.14
C LYS A 32 6.59 6.19 -8.74
N HIS A 33 7.16 7.39 -8.67
CA HIS A 33 7.46 8.05 -7.41
C HIS A 33 6.17 8.56 -6.79
N TYR A 34 5.68 7.84 -5.78
CA TYR A 34 4.59 8.29 -4.93
C TYR A 34 5.19 8.85 -3.65
N GLU A 35 5.20 10.17 -3.51
CA GLU A 35 5.47 10.81 -2.20
C GLU A 35 4.21 10.64 -1.34
N ALA A 36 4.04 9.44 -0.77
CA ALA A 36 3.05 9.22 0.27
C ALA A 36 3.62 9.78 1.58
N LYS A 37 3.02 10.88 2.09
CA LYS A 37 3.30 11.40 3.45
C LYS A 37 2.67 10.51 4.53
N LEU A 38 2.76 9.20 4.40
CA LEU A 38 2.27 8.27 5.40
C LEU A 38 3.43 7.42 5.90
N THR A 39 3.68 7.48 7.21
CA THR A 39 4.62 6.58 7.89
C THR A 39 4.16 5.13 7.67
N PHE A 40 5.09 4.17 7.69
CA PHE A 40 4.77 2.75 7.50
C PHE A 40 3.66 2.26 8.44
N ASP A 41 3.63 2.79 9.68
CA ASP A 41 2.57 2.53 10.65
C ASP A 41 1.21 3.09 10.22
N GLN A 42 1.17 4.29 9.63
CA GLN A 42 -0.06 4.89 9.13
C GLN A 42 -0.59 4.13 7.91
N MET A 43 0.29 3.59 7.06
CA MET A 43 -0.12 2.68 5.99
C MET A 43 -0.66 1.38 6.55
N LYS A 44 0.03 0.76 7.52
CA LYS A 44 -0.42 -0.48 8.15
C LYS A 44 -1.79 -0.31 8.78
N ASP A 45 -2.01 0.76 9.52
CA ASP A 45 -3.30 1.08 10.12
C ASP A 45 -4.36 1.34 9.05
N TYR A 46 -4.07 2.16 8.05
CA TYR A 46 -4.98 2.43 6.94
C TYR A 46 -5.42 1.16 6.22
N PHE A 47 -4.51 0.20 5.99
CA PHE A 47 -4.80 -1.02 5.25
C PHE A 47 -5.39 -2.15 6.09
N LEU A 48 -4.97 -2.31 7.35
CA LEU A 48 -5.32 -3.45 8.20
C LEU A 48 -6.46 -3.17 9.19
N LYS A 49 -6.65 -1.91 9.64
CA LYS A 49 -7.76 -1.60 10.56
C LYS A 49 -9.07 -1.47 9.81
N LYS A 50 -10.13 -2.04 10.40
CA LYS A 50 -11.52 -1.77 9.99
C LYS A 50 -11.86 -0.36 10.45
N HIS A 51 -12.28 0.49 9.51
CA HIS A 51 -12.70 1.84 9.82
C HIS A 51 -14.21 1.91 9.59
N ASP A 52 -14.96 2.09 10.67
CA ASP A 52 -16.41 2.20 10.67
C ASP A 52 -16.81 3.64 10.98
N CYS A 53 -17.84 4.14 10.31
CA CYS A 53 -18.32 5.51 10.47
C CYS A 53 -18.77 5.77 11.91
N LYS A 54 -18.28 6.85 12.53
CA LYS A 54 -18.64 7.23 13.91
C LYS A 54 -20.15 7.49 14.10
N ASP A 55 -20.88 7.84 13.04
CA ASP A 55 -22.30 8.23 13.14
C ASP A 55 -23.27 7.08 12.83
N CYS A 56 -22.95 6.23 11.85
CA CYS A 56 -23.86 5.19 11.36
C CYS A 56 -23.26 3.78 11.40
N ASN A 57 -22.08 3.64 12.02
CA ASN A 57 -21.33 2.40 12.19
C ASN A 57 -21.13 1.58 10.90
N THR A 58 -21.26 2.23 9.74
CA THR A 58 -21.12 1.61 8.44
C THR A 58 -19.66 1.63 8.01
N LYS A 59 -19.20 0.54 7.40
CA LYS A 59 -17.82 0.42 6.90
C LYS A 59 -17.48 1.55 5.92
N LEU A 60 -16.41 2.27 6.21
CA LEU A 60 -15.93 3.37 5.37
C LEU A 60 -15.25 2.83 4.11
N LYS A 61 -15.49 3.53 2.98
CA LYS A 61 -14.84 3.26 1.69
C LYS A 61 -13.57 4.09 1.58
N ARG A 62 -12.47 3.45 1.18
CA ARG A 62 -11.18 4.10 0.95
C ARG A 62 -11.21 4.87 -0.37
N ILE A 63 -10.81 6.13 -0.34
CA ILE A 63 -10.69 6.98 -1.53
C ILE A 63 -9.28 7.54 -1.56
N THR A 64 -8.61 7.42 -2.70
CA THR A 64 -7.29 8.00 -2.91
C THR A 64 -7.40 9.10 -3.95
N LYS A 65 -6.99 10.32 -3.58
CA LYS A 65 -6.87 11.44 -4.49
C LYS A 65 -5.40 11.63 -4.84
N LYS A 66 -5.08 11.65 -6.13
CA LYS A 66 -3.74 11.95 -6.64
C LYS A 66 -3.76 13.33 -7.25
N GLU A 67 -2.94 14.23 -6.72
CA GLU A 67 -2.76 15.58 -7.22
C GLU A 67 -1.35 15.68 -7.80
N TYR A 68 -1.23 16.15 -9.05
CA TYR A 68 0.05 16.32 -9.71
C TYR A 68 0.69 17.64 -9.27
N LEU A 69 1.90 17.56 -8.72
CA LEU A 69 2.63 18.72 -8.19
C LEU A 69 3.69 19.27 -9.17
N GLY A 70 3.92 18.60 -10.30
CA GLY A 70 4.94 18.97 -11.27
C GLY A 70 6.03 17.91 -11.46
N GLU A 71 7.04 18.27 -12.23
CA GLU A 71 8.20 17.42 -12.54
C GLU A 71 9.48 18.07 -12.02
N GLY A 72 10.42 17.27 -11.53
CA GLY A 72 11.70 17.79 -11.11
C GLY A 72 12.69 16.72 -10.69
N TRP A 73 13.92 17.16 -10.48
CA TRP A 73 14.98 16.32 -9.93
C TRP A 73 14.69 16.02 -8.46
N THR A 74 14.73 14.74 -8.11
CA THR A 74 14.61 14.27 -6.73
C THR A 74 15.84 13.43 -6.37
N ARG A 75 16.30 13.56 -5.13
CA ARG A 75 17.42 12.78 -4.60
C ARG A 75 16.85 11.64 -3.76
N MET A 76 17.12 10.40 -4.15
CA MET A 76 16.65 9.21 -3.44
C MET A 76 17.78 8.21 -3.29
N MET A 77 18.06 7.78 -2.05
CA MET A 77 19.11 6.79 -1.73
C MET A 77 20.47 7.12 -2.39
N GLY A 78 20.86 8.39 -2.40
CA GLY A 78 22.12 8.87 -2.99
C GLY A 78 22.09 9.13 -4.50
N ASN A 79 21.07 8.70 -5.24
CA ASN A 79 20.95 8.91 -6.67
C ASN A 79 19.98 10.05 -7.03
N PHE A 80 20.28 10.77 -8.11
CA PHE A 80 19.40 11.80 -8.67
C PHE A 80 18.57 11.21 -9.80
N SER A 81 17.25 11.30 -9.70
CA SER A 81 16.34 10.91 -10.78
C SER A 81 15.38 12.05 -11.10
N TYR A 82 15.09 12.24 -12.39
CA TYR A 82 14.02 13.12 -12.83
C TYR A 82 12.70 12.36 -12.72
N SER A 83 11.76 12.89 -11.95
CA SER A 83 10.50 12.21 -11.70
C SER A 83 9.31 13.17 -11.60
N LYS A 84 8.14 12.65 -11.95
CA LYS A 84 6.84 13.30 -11.75
C LYS A 84 6.49 13.22 -10.27
N LYS A 85 6.22 14.37 -9.65
CA LYS A 85 5.81 14.48 -8.24
C LYS A 85 4.29 14.44 -8.16
N TYR A 86 3.78 13.55 -7.32
CA TYR A 86 2.37 13.45 -7.01
C TYR A 86 2.16 13.54 -5.50
N ARG A 87 1.24 14.41 -5.08
CA ARG A 87 0.69 14.38 -3.74
C ARG A 87 -0.44 13.37 -3.71
N VAL A 88 -0.26 12.33 -2.91
CA VAL A 88 -1.31 11.34 -2.68
C VAL A 88 -1.97 11.64 -1.35
N THR A 89 -3.28 11.92 -1.37
CA THR A 89 -4.08 12.11 -0.17
C THR A 89 -5.07 10.96 -0.03
N TYR A 90 -5.10 10.38 1.16
CA TYR A 90 -5.96 9.25 1.50
C TYR A 90 -7.14 9.75 2.32
N TYR A 91 -8.34 9.37 1.90
CA TYR A 91 -9.59 9.69 2.56
C TYR A 91 -10.37 8.40 2.85
N LEU A 92 -11.26 8.47 3.83
CA LEU A 92 -12.25 7.47 4.15
C LEU A 92 -13.64 8.10 4.01
N LYS A 93 -14.48 7.56 3.14
CA LYS A 93 -15.82 8.08 2.88
C LYS A 93 -16.89 7.11 3.35
N CYS A 94 -17.84 7.59 4.14
CA CYS A 94 -19.00 6.80 4.49
C CYS A 94 -19.97 6.72 3.30
N PRO A 95 -20.42 5.52 2.87
CA PRO A 95 -21.38 5.41 1.77
C PRO A 95 -22.80 5.84 2.15
N VAL A 96 -23.13 5.89 3.44
CA VAL A 96 -24.49 6.21 3.94
C VAL A 96 -24.63 7.70 4.25
N CYS A 97 -23.77 8.23 5.13
CA CYS A 97 -23.84 9.65 5.53
C CYS A 97 -22.97 10.58 4.67
N ASN A 98 -22.25 10.04 3.67
CA ASN A 98 -21.35 10.78 2.78
C ASN A 98 -20.22 11.58 3.47
N ARG A 99 -20.04 11.46 4.80
CA ARG A 99 -18.94 12.11 5.52
C ARG A 99 -17.58 11.59 5.06
N LEU A 100 -16.63 12.50 5.02
CA LEU A 100 -15.22 12.25 4.71
C LEU A 100 -14.42 12.34 5.99
N TYR A 101 -13.56 11.34 6.20
CA TYR A 101 -12.60 11.27 7.29
C TYR A 101 -11.20 11.20 6.68
N THR A 102 -10.24 11.76 7.40
CA THR A 102 -8.82 11.76 7.10
C THR A 102 -8.07 10.88 8.10
N SER A 103 -6.75 10.76 7.94
CA SER A 103 -5.89 10.08 8.92
C SER A 103 -5.79 10.81 10.26
N GLU A 104 -6.28 12.05 10.38
CA GLU A 104 -6.32 12.77 11.66
C GLU A 104 -7.58 12.44 12.47
N ASP A 105 -8.61 11.89 11.81
CA ASP A 105 -9.87 11.53 12.45
C ASP A 105 -9.81 10.16 13.18
N TYR A 106 -8.74 9.38 12.99
CA TYR A 106 -8.51 8.03 13.54
C TYR A 106 -7.05 7.85 13.95
#